data_AF-A0A4P8L395-F1
#
_entry.id   AF-A0A4P8L395-F1
#
_cell.length_a   1.000
_cell.length_b   1.000
_cell.length_c   1.000
_cell.angle_alpha   90.00
_cell.angle_beta   90.00
_cell.angle_gamma   90.00
#
_symmetry.space_group_name_H-M   'P 1'
#
loop_
_entity.id
_entity.type
_entity.pdbx_description
1 polymer ?
#
loop_
_entity_poly.entity_id
_entity_poly.type
_entity_poly.pdbx_seq_one_letter_code
_entity_poly.pdbx_strand_id
1 'polypeptide(L)'
;MSFSEFLKDLSIIVASCTAIYGIGSWRREYVGKKRAELAEEVLCLFYEARDAVQHIRNPFSHGNEGSSRKAAENETPEQKEAYDRAYVLFERFNTHIELFNKMHSMRYRFMAQFGVEAGKPFDDFRRILNKMQVSAQALAREWAKKYHHFRTEEQEASHFNFIKEQENIFWEGLPEEDTIKPEVERCIENIEKICRPIIDNRSVFTSVSKINFLRKLYGKFANKINSADAKSRAAD
;
A
#
# COMPACT_ATOMS: atom_id res chain seq x y z
N MET A 1 45.41 3.50 -45.80
CA MET A 1 44.21 4.14 -45.21
C MET A 1 44.49 5.61 -45.04
N SER A 2 43.60 6.50 -45.51
CA SER A 2 43.72 7.93 -45.20
C SER A 2 43.44 8.16 -43.72
N PHE A 3 44.21 9.02 -43.06
CA PHE A 3 44.02 9.39 -41.66
C PHE A 3 42.59 9.89 -41.38
N SER A 4 41.96 10.53 -42.37
CA SER A 4 40.56 10.98 -42.28
C SER A 4 39.56 9.81 -42.16
N GLU A 5 39.76 8.72 -42.89
CA GLU A 5 38.88 7.54 -42.83
C GLU A 5 39.00 6.84 -41.47
N PHE A 6 40.22 6.73 -40.93
CA PHE A 6 40.44 6.21 -39.59
C PHE A 6 39.70 7.03 -38.51
N LEU A 7 39.73 8.36 -38.60
CA LEU A 7 39.00 9.22 -37.66
C LEU A 7 37.47 9.08 -37.77
N LYS A 8 36.94 8.93 -39.00
CA LYS A 8 35.51 8.66 -39.22
C LYS A 8 35.10 7.33 -38.60
N ASP A 9 35.82 6.26 -38.88
CA ASP A 9 35.53 4.94 -38.31
C ASP A 9 35.57 4.96 -36.78
N LEU A 10 36.58 5.62 -36.20
CA LEU A 10 36.68 5.78 -34.74
C LEU A 10 35.49 6.57 -34.17
N SER A 11 35.06 7.64 -34.85
CA SER A 11 33.90 8.44 -34.43
C SER A 11 32.59 7.63 -34.45
N ILE A 12 32.39 6.78 -35.45
CA ILE A 12 31.22 5.92 -35.58
C ILE A 12 31.22 4.92 -34.43
N ILE A 13 32.36 4.28 -34.15
CA ILE A 13 32.49 3.32 -33.04
C ILE A 13 32.15 3.99 -31.70
N VAL A 14 32.70 5.17 -31.42
CA VAL A 14 32.42 5.90 -30.17
C VAL A 14 30.96 6.32 -30.07
N ALA A 15 30.36 6.79 -31.17
CA ALA A 15 28.95 7.15 -31.22
C ALA A 15 28.06 5.91 -30.95
N SER A 16 28.36 4.78 -31.60
CA SER A 16 27.64 3.51 -31.41
C SER A 16 27.75 3.01 -29.97
N CYS A 17 28.95 3.01 -29.36
CA CYS A 17 29.12 2.63 -27.97
C CYS A 17 28.31 3.54 -27.04
N THR A 18 28.35 4.85 -27.26
CA THR A 18 27.61 5.83 -26.44
C THR A 18 26.10 5.60 -26.55
N ALA A 19 25.59 5.33 -27.75
CA ALA A 19 24.18 5.03 -27.97
C ALA A 19 23.75 3.77 -27.21
N ILE A 20 24.54 2.69 -27.25
CA ILE A 20 24.25 1.43 -26.53
C ILE A 20 24.21 1.66 -25.02
N TYR A 21 25.20 2.37 -24.47
CA TYR A 21 25.22 2.72 -23.04
C TYR A 21 24.03 3.60 -22.63
N GLY A 22 23.67 4.56 -23.49
CA GLY A 22 22.52 5.45 -23.28
C GLY A 22 21.21 4.68 -23.20
N ILE A 23 20.96 3.77 -24.16
CA ILE A 23 19.75 2.91 -24.18
C ILE A 23 19.68 2.04 -22.92
N GLY A 24 20.80 1.46 -22.50
CA GLY A 24 20.86 0.65 -21.28
C GLY A 24 20.56 1.45 -20.01
N SER A 25 21.10 2.67 -19.88
CA SER A 25 20.79 3.55 -18.74
C SER A 25 19.32 3.94 -18.74
N TRP A 26 18.81 4.36 -19.90
CA TRP A 26 17.42 4.78 -20.05
C TRP A 26 16.44 3.66 -19.71
N ARG A 27 16.69 2.42 -20.15
CA ARG A 27 15.84 1.27 -19.80
C ARG A 27 15.79 1.02 -18.30
N ARG A 28 16.95 1.09 -17.60
CA ARG A 28 17.01 0.92 -16.14
C ARG A 28 16.27 2.03 -15.42
N GLU A 29 16.46 3.28 -15.84
CA GLU A 29 15.76 4.43 -15.28
C GLU A 29 14.25 4.34 -15.49
N TYR A 30 13.80 3.96 -16.68
CA TYR A 30 12.38 3.81 -16.98
C TYR A 30 11.72 2.72 -16.12
N VAL A 31 12.35 1.56 -15.97
CA VAL A 31 11.85 0.48 -15.10
C VAL A 31 11.84 0.92 -13.64
N GLY A 32 12.90 1.57 -13.17
CA GLY A 32 12.98 2.12 -11.81
C GLY A 32 11.87 3.13 -11.54
N LYS A 33 11.63 4.05 -12.47
CA LYS A 33 10.53 5.03 -12.40
C LYS A 33 9.17 4.35 -12.31
N LYS A 34 8.89 3.37 -13.17
CA LYS A 34 7.62 2.63 -13.16
C LYS A 34 7.39 1.86 -11.86
N ARG A 35 8.43 1.27 -11.29
CA ARG A 35 8.37 0.59 -9.98
C ARG A 35 8.11 1.59 -8.86
N ALA A 36 8.80 2.74 -8.85
CA ALA A 36 8.60 3.77 -7.83
C ALA A 36 7.19 4.37 -7.89
N GLU A 37 6.67 4.70 -9.08
CA GLU A 37 5.30 5.19 -9.27
C GLU A 37 4.26 4.19 -8.73
N LEU A 38 4.44 2.89 -9.01
CA LEU A 38 3.54 1.85 -8.52
C LEU A 38 3.64 1.67 -6.99
N ALA A 39 4.84 1.75 -6.43
CA ALA A 39 5.06 1.65 -4.98
C ALA A 39 4.42 2.84 -4.24
N GLU A 40 4.54 4.04 -4.79
CA GLU A 40 3.91 5.26 -4.27
C GLU A 40 2.38 5.14 -4.30
N GLU A 41 1.80 4.76 -5.44
CA GLU A 41 0.35 4.55 -5.56
C GLU A 41 -0.17 3.50 -4.57
N VAL A 42 0.52 2.36 -4.44
CA VAL A 42 0.13 1.31 -3.49
C VAL A 42 0.22 1.80 -2.05
N LEU A 43 1.28 2.51 -1.69
CA LEU A 43 1.45 3.00 -0.33
C LEU A 43 0.33 4.00 0.05
N CYS A 44 -0.04 4.90 -0.87
CA CYS A 44 -1.20 5.79 -0.69
C CYS A 44 -2.49 5.00 -0.46
N LEU A 45 -2.76 3.96 -1.28
CA LEU A 45 -3.95 3.13 -1.11
C LEU A 45 -4.03 2.47 0.27
N PHE A 46 -2.92 2.01 0.82
CA PHE A 46 -2.91 1.43 2.16
C PHE A 46 -3.19 2.46 3.26
N TYR A 47 -2.67 3.69 3.14
CA TYR A 47 -3.01 4.76 4.07
C TYR A 47 -4.49 5.15 3.98
N GLU A 48 -5.04 5.31 2.77
CA GLU A 48 -6.46 5.55 2.57
C GLU A 48 -7.31 4.42 3.15
N ALA A 49 -6.86 3.17 3.00
CA ALA A 49 -7.58 2.00 3.51
C ALA A 49 -7.56 1.91 5.05
N ARG A 50 -6.46 2.31 5.71
CA ARG A 50 -6.42 2.47 7.17
C ARG A 50 -7.47 3.47 7.63
N ASP A 51 -7.53 4.63 7.00
CA ASP A 51 -8.47 5.69 7.37
C ASP A 51 -9.93 5.25 7.09
N ALA A 52 -10.16 4.50 6.01
CA ALA A 52 -11.45 3.89 5.74
C ALA A 52 -11.88 2.88 6.81
N VAL A 53 -10.96 2.01 7.28
CA VAL A 53 -11.27 1.07 8.38
C VAL A 53 -11.64 1.82 9.66
N GLN A 54 -10.93 2.90 9.96
CA GLN A 54 -11.25 3.76 11.10
C GLN A 54 -12.65 4.38 10.96
N HIS A 55 -12.98 4.91 9.78
CA HIS A 55 -14.31 5.46 9.50
C HIS A 55 -15.42 4.40 9.66
N ILE A 56 -15.22 3.21 9.07
CA ILE A 56 -16.19 2.11 9.13
C ILE A 56 -16.49 1.72 10.58
N ARG A 57 -15.45 1.59 11.41
CA ARG A 57 -15.55 1.14 12.81
C ARG A 57 -15.87 2.24 13.82
N ASN A 58 -16.09 3.47 13.38
CA ASN A 58 -16.35 4.58 14.31
C ASN A 58 -17.60 4.30 15.18
N PRO A 59 -17.53 4.28 16.53
CA PRO A 59 -18.67 3.97 17.38
C PRO A 59 -19.81 5.01 17.32
N PHE A 60 -19.54 6.21 16.80
CA PHE A 60 -20.58 7.21 16.60
C PHE A 60 -21.36 6.93 15.32
N SER A 61 -22.67 6.75 15.43
CA SER A 61 -23.58 6.51 14.31
C SER A 61 -24.63 7.61 14.19
N HIS A 62 -25.01 7.95 12.95
CA HIS A 62 -26.17 8.79 12.68
C HIS A 62 -27.48 7.99 12.82
N GLY A 63 -28.57 8.64 13.23
CA GLY A 63 -29.83 7.97 13.57
C GLY A 63 -30.52 7.19 12.45
N ASN A 64 -30.13 7.38 11.19
CA ASN A 64 -30.68 6.66 10.04
C ASN A 64 -29.69 5.65 9.42
N GLU A 65 -28.49 5.46 9.98
CA GLU A 65 -27.57 4.42 9.51
C GLU A 65 -28.13 3.03 9.77
N GLY A 66 -27.88 2.12 8.83
CA GLY A 66 -28.36 0.73 8.87
C GLY A 66 -29.74 0.51 8.22
N SER A 67 -30.48 1.59 7.96
CA SER A 67 -31.87 1.53 7.48
C SER A 67 -32.01 1.26 5.97
N SER A 68 -30.92 1.27 5.19
CA SER A 68 -30.98 0.98 3.76
C SER A 68 -31.16 -0.51 3.44
N ARG A 69 -31.05 -1.38 4.46
CA ARG A 69 -31.34 -2.81 4.35
C ARG A 69 -32.82 -3.04 4.04
N LYS A 70 -33.10 -4.01 3.16
CA LYS A 70 -34.46 -4.51 2.96
C LYS A 70 -34.82 -5.46 4.10
N ALA A 71 -35.73 -5.04 4.98
CA ALA A 71 -36.30 -5.90 6.02
C ALA A 71 -37.12 -7.04 5.39
N ALA A 72 -37.03 -8.24 5.96
CA ALA A 72 -37.92 -9.35 5.59
C ALA A 72 -39.32 -9.15 6.18
N GLU A 73 -40.34 -9.68 5.50
CA GLU A 73 -41.75 -9.48 5.85
C GLU A 73 -42.13 -10.00 7.25
N ASN A 74 -41.37 -10.96 7.77
CA ASN A 74 -41.62 -11.66 9.03
C ASN A 74 -40.68 -11.23 10.18
N GLU A 75 -39.94 -10.13 10.04
CA GLU A 75 -39.08 -9.61 11.11
C GLU A 75 -39.91 -8.97 12.23
N THR A 76 -39.62 -9.32 13.49
CA THR A 76 -40.15 -8.56 14.62
C THR A 76 -39.47 -7.18 14.69
N PRO A 77 -40.07 -6.17 15.35
CA PRO A 77 -39.45 -4.85 15.51
C PRO A 77 -38.05 -4.91 16.12
N GLU A 78 -37.81 -5.81 17.07
CA GLU A 78 -36.50 -5.98 17.72
C GLU A 78 -35.48 -6.65 16.81
N GLN A 79 -35.90 -7.64 16.00
CA GLN A 79 -35.03 -8.24 14.99
C GLN A 79 -34.62 -7.21 13.95
N LYS A 80 -35.59 -6.39 13.50
CA LYS A 80 -35.33 -5.31 12.56
C LYS A 80 -34.29 -4.34 13.13
N GLU A 81 -34.47 -3.87 14.38
CA GLU A 81 -33.51 -2.96 15.02
C GLU A 81 -32.10 -3.59 15.11
N ALA A 82 -32.00 -4.84 15.56
CA ALA A 82 -30.72 -5.54 15.67
C ALA A 82 -30.02 -5.73 14.31
N TYR A 83 -30.79 -6.10 13.29
CA TYR A 83 -30.28 -6.30 11.94
C TYR A 83 -29.86 -4.99 11.28
N ASP A 84 -30.65 -3.92 11.45
CA ASP A 84 -30.34 -2.60 10.92
C ASP A 84 -29.08 -2.06 11.61
N ARG A 85 -28.95 -2.20 12.94
CA ARG A 85 -27.75 -1.84 13.69
C ARG A 85 -26.50 -2.56 13.18
N ALA A 86 -26.58 -3.87 12.94
CA ALA A 86 -25.46 -4.63 12.40
C ALA A 86 -25.15 -4.26 10.94
N TYR A 87 -26.15 -3.78 10.19
CA TYR A 87 -26.00 -3.39 8.80
C TYR A 87 -25.21 -2.08 8.60
N VAL A 88 -25.06 -1.26 9.65
CA VAL A 88 -24.25 -0.03 9.64
C VAL A 88 -22.85 -0.27 9.07
N LEU A 89 -22.20 -1.38 9.46
CA LEU A 89 -20.87 -1.73 8.95
C LEU A 89 -20.87 -1.93 7.43
N PHE A 90 -21.89 -2.58 6.88
CA PHE A 90 -22.01 -2.80 5.44
C PHE A 90 -22.29 -1.52 4.68
N GLU A 91 -23.12 -0.62 5.21
CA GLU A 91 -23.35 0.69 4.62
C GLU A 91 -22.06 1.50 4.52
N ARG A 92 -21.32 1.60 5.63
CA ARG A 92 -20.03 2.31 5.66
C ARG A 92 -18.97 1.61 4.82
N PHE A 93 -18.96 0.28 4.78
CA PHE A 93 -18.07 -0.45 3.88
C PHE A 93 -18.35 -0.11 2.41
N ASN A 94 -19.63 0.00 2.05
CA ASN A 94 -20.04 0.32 0.69
C ASN A 94 -19.66 1.74 0.25
N THR A 95 -19.52 2.71 1.16
CA THR A 95 -18.99 4.04 0.80
C THR A 95 -17.53 4.00 0.35
N HIS A 96 -16.79 2.95 0.73
CA HIS A 96 -15.38 2.74 0.38
C HIS A 96 -15.16 1.55 -0.58
N ILE A 97 -16.22 1.01 -1.21
CA ILE A 97 -16.11 -0.20 -2.04
C ILE A 97 -15.13 -0.03 -3.21
N GLU A 98 -15.10 1.14 -3.84
CA GLU A 98 -14.20 1.45 -4.95
C GLU A 98 -12.73 1.39 -4.53
N LEU A 99 -12.40 1.86 -3.32
CA LEU A 99 -11.07 1.79 -2.75
C LEU A 99 -10.64 0.32 -2.58
N PHE A 100 -11.49 -0.51 -1.97
CA PHE A 100 -11.17 -1.92 -1.75
C PHE A 100 -11.09 -2.73 -3.05
N ASN A 101 -11.93 -2.42 -4.05
CA ASN A 101 -11.84 -2.99 -5.39
C ASN A 101 -10.53 -2.58 -6.08
N LYS A 102 -10.13 -1.31 -5.95
CA LYS A 102 -8.85 -0.82 -6.46
C LYS A 102 -7.67 -1.53 -5.79
N MET A 103 -7.69 -1.72 -4.47
CA MET A 103 -6.67 -2.52 -3.77
C MET A 103 -6.61 -3.95 -4.31
N HIS A 104 -7.76 -4.61 -4.49
CA HIS A 104 -7.81 -5.99 -4.98
C HIS A 104 -7.20 -6.13 -6.38
N SER A 105 -7.53 -5.22 -7.29
CA SER A 105 -6.95 -5.21 -8.64
C SER A 105 -5.46 -4.86 -8.64
N MET A 106 -5.04 -3.89 -7.81
CA MET A 106 -3.65 -3.45 -7.73
C MET A 106 -2.71 -4.53 -7.22
N ARG A 107 -3.20 -5.43 -6.35
CA ARG A 107 -2.46 -6.59 -5.84
C ARG A 107 -1.77 -7.37 -6.96
N TYR A 108 -2.47 -7.73 -8.03
CA TYR A 108 -1.90 -8.55 -9.11
C TYR A 108 -0.79 -7.81 -9.86
N ARG A 109 -0.97 -6.51 -10.11
CA ARG A 109 0.04 -5.67 -10.75
C ARG A 109 1.27 -5.49 -9.87
N PHE A 110 1.07 -5.33 -8.56
CA PHE A 110 2.15 -5.25 -7.58
C PHE A 110 2.94 -6.55 -7.54
N MET A 111 2.26 -7.70 -7.47
CA MET A 111 2.90 -9.02 -7.50
C MET A 111 3.71 -9.26 -8.78
N ALA A 112 3.19 -8.85 -9.94
CA ALA A 112 3.90 -8.98 -11.20
C ALA A 112 5.23 -8.19 -11.24
N GLN A 113 5.32 -7.07 -10.51
CA GLN A 113 6.51 -6.22 -10.48
C GLN A 113 7.48 -6.55 -9.33
N PHE A 114 6.96 -6.95 -8.17
CA PHE A 114 7.71 -7.10 -6.93
C PHE A 114 7.80 -8.55 -6.43
N GLY A 115 7.11 -9.48 -7.08
CA GLY A 115 7.04 -10.90 -6.70
C GLY A 115 5.78 -11.24 -5.93
N VAL A 116 5.42 -12.54 -5.93
CA VAL A 116 4.19 -13.06 -5.32
C VAL A 116 4.11 -12.72 -3.82
N GLU A 117 5.22 -12.87 -3.09
CA GLU A 117 5.31 -12.58 -1.66
C GLU A 117 5.01 -11.12 -1.31
N ALA A 118 5.29 -10.19 -2.23
CA ALA A 118 4.99 -8.77 -2.03
C ALA A 118 3.47 -8.50 -2.00
N GLY A 119 2.64 -9.45 -2.45
CA GLY A 119 1.18 -9.40 -2.35
C GLY A 119 0.63 -9.69 -0.96
N LYS A 120 1.42 -10.24 -0.04
CA LYS A 120 0.95 -10.67 1.29
C LYS A 120 0.23 -9.57 2.11
N PRO A 121 0.69 -8.31 2.15
CA PRO A 121 -0.03 -7.25 2.86
C PRO A 121 -1.46 -7.03 2.33
N PHE A 122 -1.72 -7.25 1.04
CA PHE A 122 -3.07 -7.15 0.48
C PHE A 122 -3.97 -8.28 0.99
N ASP A 123 -3.43 -9.50 1.10
CA ASP A 123 -4.16 -10.67 1.57
C ASP A 123 -4.47 -10.56 3.07
N ASP A 124 -3.51 -10.09 3.85
CA ASP A 124 -3.69 -9.83 5.28
C ASP A 124 -4.72 -8.71 5.49
N PHE A 125 -4.67 -7.62 4.71
CA PHE A 125 -5.67 -6.56 4.79
C PHE A 125 -7.08 -7.05 4.41
N ARG A 126 -7.21 -7.84 3.35
CA ARG A 126 -8.49 -8.46 2.96
C ARG A 126 -9.04 -9.37 4.07
N ARG A 127 -8.17 -10.08 4.79
CA ARG A 127 -8.57 -10.92 5.93
C ARG A 127 -9.20 -10.08 7.05
N ILE A 128 -8.65 -8.90 7.33
CA ILE A 128 -9.20 -7.95 8.31
C ILE A 128 -10.61 -7.51 7.89
N LEU A 129 -10.80 -7.10 6.63
CA LEU A 129 -12.11 -6.70 6.12
C LEU A 129 -13.15 -7.84 6.23
N ASN A 130 -12.75 -9.06 5.89
CA ASN A 130 -13.62 -10.23 6.03
C ASN A 130 -13.99 -10.50 7.50
N LYS A 131 -13.02 -10.39 8.42
CA LYS A 131 -13.22 -10.56 9.87
C LYS A 131 -14.27 -9.57 10.39
N MET A 132 -14.21 -8.31 9.96
CA MET A 132 -15.20 -7.28 10.29
C MET A 132 -16.60 -7.62 9.77
N GLN A 133 -16.73 -8.04 8.50
CA GLN A 133 -18.02 -8.41 7.92
C GLN A 133 -18.65 -9.65 8.58
N VAL A 134 -17.82 -10.64 8.93
CA VAL A 134 -18.27 -11.83 9.68
C VAL A 134 -18.75 -11.45 11.08
N SER A 135 -18.03 -10.57 11.78
CA SER A 135 -18.47 -10.05 13.08
C SER A 135 -19.82 -9.33 12.98
N ALA A 136 -20.02 -8.49 11.96
CA ALA A 136 -21.30 -7.83 11.72
C ALA A 136 -22.46 -8.84 11.55
N GLN A 137 -22.25 -9.90 10.77
CA GLN A 137 -23.25 -10.95 10.58
C GLN A 137 -23.52 -11.75 11.86
N ALA A 138 -22.49 -12.00 12.67
CA ALA A 138 -22.63 -12.64 13.97
C ALA A 138 -23.48 -11.77 14.91
N LEU A 139 -23.12 -10.49 15.06
CA LEU A 139 -23.84 -9.52 15.91
C LEU A 139 -25.29 -9.34 15.48
N ALA A 140 -25.58 -9.32 14.18
CA ALA A 140 -26.97 -9.28 13.69
C ALA A 140 -27.84 -10.37 14.34
N ARG A 141 -27.32 -11.60 14.42
CA ARG A 141 -28.04 -12.73 15.01
C ARG A 141 -28.05 -12.69 16.53
N GLU A 142 -26.93 -12.32 17.14
CA GLU A 142 -26.78 -12.37 18.59
C GLU A 142 -27.54 -11.23 19.28
N TRP A 143 -27.52 -10.00 18.76
CA TRP A 143 -28.30 -8.88 19.32
C TRP A 143 -29.82 -9.10 19.21
N ALA A 144 -30.27 -9.93 18.27
CA ALA A 144 -31.68 -10.30 18.15
C ALA A 144 -32.14 -11.32 19.22
N LYS A 145 -31.21 -11.98 19.92
CA LYS A 145 -31.56 -12.93 21.00
C LYS A 145 -31.98 -12.18 22.26
N LYS A 146 -33.08 -12.61 22.88
CA LYS A 146 -33.60 -12.01 24.12
C LYS A 146 -33.08 -12.76 25.36
N TYR A 147 -32.95 -12.08 26.50
CA TYR A 147 -32.50 -12.65 27.79
C TYR A 147 -33.16 -13.97 28.22
N HIS A 148 -34.44 -14.18 27.89
CA HIS A 148 -35.17 -15.42 28.21
C HIS A 148 -34.77 -16.65 27.36
N HIS A 149 -33.81 -16.52 26.45
CA HIS A 149 -33.28 -17.64 25.67
C HIS A 149 -32.23 -18.46 26.45
N PHE A 150 -31.70 -17.93 27.55
CA PHE A 150 -30.68 -18.60 28.36
C PHE A 150 -31.32 -19.35 29.53
N ARG A 151 -30.91 -20.60 29.73
CA ARG A 151 -31.44 -21.46 30.81
C ARG A 151 -30.57 -21.41 32.07
N THR A 152 -29.32 -20.97 31.94
CA THR A 152 -28.34 -20.89 33.03
C THR A 152 -27.56 -19.58 32.96
N GLU A 153 -27.05 -19.11 34.11
CA GLU A 153 -26.17 -17.93 34.20
C GLU A 153 -24.89 -18.10 33.37
N GLU A 154 -24.37 -19.33 33.29
CA GLU A 154 -23.19 -19.64 32.47
C GLU A 154 -23.43 -19.41 30.96
N GLN A 155 -24.62 -19.77 30.47
CA GLN A 155 -24.99 -19.53 29.06
C GLN A 155 -25.12 -18.04 28.76
N GLU A 156 -25.70 -17.28 29.69
CA GLU A 156 -25.82 -15.83 29.59
C GLU A 156 -24.45 -15.15 29.60
N ALA A 157 -23.56 -15.54 30.52
CA ALA A 157 -22.20 -15.02 30.60
C ALA A 157 -21.38 -15.35 29.33
N SER A 158 -21.51 -16.57 28.80
CA SER A 158 -20.85 -16.96 27.54
C SER A 158 -21.36 -16.15 26.35
N HIS A 159 -22.67 -15.88 26.28
CA HIS A 159 -23.24 -15.07 25.21
C HIS A 159 -22.79 -13.61 25.31
N PHE A 160 -22.78 -13.03 26.52
CA PHE A 160 -22.27 -11.69 26.75
C PHE A 160 -20.80 -11.55 26.33
N ASN A 161 -19.96 -12.51 26.70
CA ASN A 161 -18.54 -12.52 26.31
C ASN A 161 -18.37 -12.61 24.79
N PHE A 162 -19.18 -13.43 24.12
CA PHE A 162 -19.16 -13.53 22.66
C PHE A 162 -19.57 -12.21 21.99
N ILE A 163 -20.65 -11.57 22.46
CA ILE A 163 -21.06 -10.25 21.96
C ILE A 163 -19.93 -9.25 22.15
N LYS A 164 -19.33 -9.16 23.34
CA LYS A 164 -18.22 -8.24 23.63
C LYS A 164 -17.04 -8.47 22.66
N GLU A 165 -16.67 -9.72 22.42
CA GLU A 165 -15.60 -10.07 21.48
C GLU A 165 -15.92 -9.59 20.05
N GLN A 166 -17.15 -9.84 19.59
CA GLN A 166 -17.56 -9.40 18.25
C GLN A 166 -17.67 -7.87 18.16
N GLU A 167 -18.17 -7.20 19.19
CA GLU A 167 -18.25 -5.74 19.27
C GLU A 167 -16.86 -5.10 19.22
N ASN A 168 -15.84 -5.70 19.83
CA ASN A 168 -14.46 -5.22 19.74
C ASN A 168 -13.86 -5.34 18.33
N ILE A 169 -14.39 -6.24 17.50
CA ILE A 169 -14.05 -6.31 16.07
C ILE A 169 -14.85 -5.27 15.27
N PHE A 170 -16.14 -5.14 15.58
CA PHE A 170 -17.10 -4.31 14.85
C PHE A 170 -16.85 -2.81 15.06
N TRP A 171 -16.62 -2.38 16.31
CA TRP A 171 -16.39 -1.00 16.70
C TRP A 171 -14.92 -0.75 17.04
N GLU A 172 -14.47 0.49 16.86
CA GLU A 172 -13.21 0.96 17.42
C GLU A 172 -13.39 1.09 18.93
N GLY A 173 -12.69 0.23 19.66
CA GLY A 173 -12.71 0.18 21.11
C GLY A 173 -11.57 0.98 21.75
N LEU A 174 -11.43 0.84 23.07
CA LEU A 174 -10.25 1.34 23.77
C LEU A 174 -8.98 0.62 23.24
N PRO A 175 -7.80 1.28 23.26
CA PRO A 175 -6.57 0.71 22.72
C PRO A 175 -6.19 -0.67 23.28
N GLU A 176 -6.58 -0.98 24.52
CA GLU A 176 -6.27 -2.25 25.20
C GLU A 176 -7.13 -3.43 24.73
N GLU A 177 -8.30 -3.15 24.14
CA GLU A 177 -9.26 -4.17 23.71
C GLU A 177 -9.37 -4.30 22.18
N ASP A 178 -8.88 -3.34 21.40
CA ASP A 178 -8.99 -3.33 19.93
C ASP A 178 -7.99 -4.31 19.27
N THR A 179 -8.53 -5.37 18.67
CA THR A 179 -7.72 -6.37 17.94
C THR A 179 -7.46 -5.99 16.48
N ILE A 180 -8.25 -5.12 15.88
CA ILE A 180 -8.21 -4.80 14.45
C ILE A 180 -7.20 -3.69 14.16
N LYS A 181 -7.19 -2.64 14.96
CA LYS A 181 -6.27 -1.51 14.74
C LYS A 181 -4.79 -1.94 14.70
N PRO A 182 -4.28 -2.77 15.64
CA PRO A 182 -2.91 -3.29 15.56
C PRO A 182 -2.67 -4.20 14.35
N GLU A 183 -3.67 -4.95 13.89
CA GLU A 183 -3.58 -5.77 12.67
C GLU A 183 -3.46 -4.88 11.41
N VAL A 184 -4.22 -3.79 11.34
CA VAL A 184 -4.14 -2.80 10.26
C VAL A 184 -2.78 -2.13 10.25
N GLU A 185 -2.32 -1.60 11.39
CA GLU A 185 -1.00 -0.94 11.48
C GLU A 185 0.13 -1.88 11.07
N ARG A 186 0.06 -3.17 11.43
CA ARG A 186 1.02 -4.17 10.97
C ARG A 186 1.00 -4.37 9.46
N CYS A 187 -0.17 -4.31 8.82
CA CYS A 187 -0.27 -4.33 7.36
C CYS A 187 0.39 -3.10 6.74
N ILE A 188 0.20 -1.92 7.34
CA ILE A 188 0.84 -0.66 6.92
C ILE A 188 2.37 -0.77 7.05
N GLU A 189 2.87 -1.20 8.19
CA GLU A 189 4.31 -1.40 8.39
C GLU A 189 4.91 -2.38 7.38
N ASN A 190 4.20 -3.47 7.09
CA ASN A 190 4.66 -4.48 6.15
C ASN A 190 4.73 -3.95 4.71
N ILE A 191 3.74 -3.19 4.26
CA ILE A 191 3.79 -2.58 2.93
C ILE A 191 4.81 -1.45 2.86
N GLU A 192 5.00 -0.68 3.94
CA GLU A 192 6.03 0.35 4.03
C GLU A 192 7.43 -0.22 3.89
N LYS A 193 7.72 -1.35 4.55
CA LYS A 193 9.01 -2.06 4.43
C LYS A 193 9.32 -2.46 2.98
N ILE A 194 8.29 -2.69 2.16
CA ILE A 194 8.43 -3.03 0.74
C ILE A 194 8.58 -1.74 -0.10
N CYS A 195 7.68 -0.78 0.07
CA CYS A 195 7.57 0.40 -0.79
C CYS A 195 8.62 1.48 -0.49
N ARG A 196 8.89 1.80 0.78
CA ARG A 196 9.79 2.91 1.16
C ARG A 196 11.19 2.79 0.57
N PRO A 197 11.87 1.62 0.61
CA PRO A 197 13.20 1.50 -0.01
C PRO A 197 13.20 1.77 -1.53
N ILE A 198 12.09 1.52 -2.22
CA ILE A 198 11.96 1.77 -3.66
C ILE A 198 11.75 3.26 -3.92
N ILE A 199 10.93 3.91 -3.08
CA ILE A 199 10.59 5.32 -3.18
C ILE A 199 11.79 6.19 -2.76
N ASP A 200 12.45 5.89 -1.65
CA ASP A 200 13.52 6.73 -1.10
C ASP A 200 14.80 6.69 -1.95
N ASN A 201 15.07 5.56 -2.62
CA ASN A 201 16.15 5.46 -3.60
C ASN A 201 15.97 6.42 -4.79
N ARG A 202 14.75 6.92 -5.06
CA ARG A 202 14.47 7.99 -6.02
C ARG A 202 15.14 9.31 -5.62
N SER A 203 15.36 9.58 -4.32
CA SER A 203 16.00 10.80 -3.82
C SER A 203 17.53 10.75 -3.95
N VAL A 204 18.11 9.56 -3.82
CA VAL A 204 19.57 9.37 -3.85
C VAL A 204 20.10 9.34 -5.28
N PHE A 205 19.39 8.70 -6.21
CA PHE A 205 19.84 8.60 -7.61
C PHE A 205 19.91 9.95 -8.35
N THR A 206 19.06 10.92 -8.00
CA THR A 206 19.12 12.31 -8.54
C THR A 206 20.33 13.09 -8.03
N SER A 207 20.82 12.79 -6.82
CA SER A 207 21.97 13.47 -6.23
C SER A 207 23.30 12.79 -6.61
N VAL A 208 23.36 11.47 -6.56
CA VAL A 208 24.58 10.69 -6.82
C VAL A 208 24.97 10.69 -8.31
N SER A 209 24.01 10.71 -9.25
CA SER A 209 24.36 10.79 -10.68
C SER A 209 24.98 12.15 -11.04
N LYS A 210 24.50 13.26 -10.45
CA LYS A 210 25.08 14.60 -10.61
C LYS A 210 26.49 14.67 -10.03
N ILE A 211 26.71 14.14 -8.83
CA ILE A 211 28.01 14.17 -8.15
C ILE A 211 29.06 13.33 -8.89
N ASN A 212 28.70 12.11 -9.32
CA ASN A 212 29.64 11.23 -10.03
C ASN A 212 29.95 11.70 -11.45
N PHE A 213 28.98 12.29 -12.15
CA PHE A 213 29.21 12.89 -13.47
C PHE A 213 30.13 14.11 -13.38
N LEU A 214 29.86 15.04 -12.46
CA LEU A 214 30.69 16.23 -12.26
C LEU A 214 32.11 15.87 -11.80
N ARG A 215 32.26 14.92 -10.88
CA ARG A 215 33.58 14.46 -10.41
C ARG A 215 34.38 13.78 -11.53
N LYS A 216 33.73 13.03 -12.41
CA LYS A 216 34.35 12.38 -13.58
C LYS A 216 34.72 13.38 -14.68
N LEU A 217 33.92 14.44 -14.86
CA LEU A 217 34.24 15.54 -15.76
C LEU A 217 35.45 16.33 -15.24
N TYR A 218 35.43 16.72 -13.96
CA TYR A 218 36.49 17.51 -13.34
C TYR A 218 37.83 16.76 -13.31
N GLY A 219 37.82 15.45 -13.02
CA GLY A 219 39.02 14.62 -13.09
C GLY A 219 39.63 14.50 -14.49
N LYS A 220 38.80 14.51 -15.56
CA LYS A 220 39.29 14.50 -16.94
C LYS A 220 39.85 15.86 -17.37
N PHE A 221 39.24 16.97 -16.93
CA PHE A 221 39.75 18.32 -17.22
C PHE A 221 41.05 18.62 -16.49
N ALA A 222 41.16 18.27 -15.20
CA ALA A 222 42.37 18.47 -14.41
C ALA A 222 43.58 17.71 -14.98
N ASN A 223 43.39 16.47 -15.44
CA ASN A 223 44.47 15.70 -16.08
C ASN A 223 44.88 16.27 -17.44
N LYS A 224 43.95 16.90 -18.19
CA LYS A 224 44.27 17.49 -19.49
C LYS A 224 45.08 18.77 -19.35
N ILE A 225 44.78 19.61 -18.35
CA ILE A 225 45.53 20.83 -18.05
C ILE A 225 46.96 20.50 -17.60
N ASN A 226 47.12 19.56 -16.66
CA ASN A 226 48.44 19.12 -16.19
C ASN A 226 49.30 18.51 -17.32
N SER A 227 48.68 17.84 -18.30
CA SER A 227 49.41 17.29 -19.46
C SER A 227 49.85 18.33 -20.50
N ALA A 228 49.18 19.48 -20.54
CA ALA A 228 49.52 20.59 -21.44
C ALA A 228 50.67 21.43 -20.87
N ASP A 229 50.64 21.71 -19.57
CA ASP A 229 51.73 22.42 -18.87
C ASP A 229 53.03 21.60 -18.80
N ALA A 230 52.94 20.28 -18.70
CA ALA A 230 54.13 19.42 -18.75
C ALA A 230 54.81 19.40 -20.13
N LYS A 231 54.05 19.64 -21.21
CA LYS A 231 54.58 19.68 -22.58
C LYS A 231 55.18 21.04 -22.95
N SER A 232 54.71 22.15 -22.35
CA SER A 232 55.30 23.46 -22.57
C SER A 232 56.66 23.61 -21.88
N ARG A 233 56.82 23.03 -20.67
CA ARG A 233 58.09 23.05 -19.91
C ARG A 233 59.20 22.13 -20.43
N ALA A 234 58.88 21.22 -21.36
CA ALA A 234 59.85 20.32 -21.97
C ALA A 234 60.34 20.84 -23.35
N ALA A 235 59.85 22.00 -23.78
CA ALA A 235 60.17 22.64 -25.06
C ALA A 235 61.05 23.90 -24.93
N ASP A 236 61.42 24.26 -23.69
CA ASP A 236 62.46 25.23 -23.33
C ASP A 236 63.72 24.50 -22.84
#